data_AF-A0A5R1YHL2-F1
#
_entry.id   AF-A0A5R1YHL2-F1
#
_cell.length_a   1.000
_cell.length_b   1.000
_cell.length_c   1.000
_cell.angle_alpha   90.00
_cell.angle_beta   90.00
_cell.angle_gamma   90.00
#
_symmetry.space_group_name_H-M   'P 1'
#
loop_
_entity.id
_entity.type
_entity.pdbx_description
1 polymer ?
#
loop_
_entity_poly.entity_id
_entity_poly.type
_entity_poly.pdbx_seq_one_letter_code
_entity_poly.pdbx_strand_id
1 'polypeptide(L)'
;MSALSRWLLIPPVSARLSERYQGYRRHGASPFSAALGCLWMILAWIVFPLEHPRWQRIRDGHKALYPHINAARPRPLDPARYLIQTLWLVMISSAKERHEPRWRSFARLKDVRGRYHQWMDTLPERVRQKTTHLEKEKELGHLSNGARRFILGVIVTFSLILALICITQPFNPLSQFIFLLLLWGVALLVRRMPGRFSALMLIVLSLTVSCRYIWWRYTSTLNWDDPVSLVCGLILLFAETYAWIVLVLGYFQVVWPLNRQPVPLPKEMSQWPTVDIFVPTYNEDLNVVKNTIYASLGIDWPKDKLNIWILDDGGRESFRHFARHVGVHYIA
;
A
#
# COMPACT_ATOMS: atom_id res chain seq x y z
N MET A 1 -22.20 43.31 15.70
CA MET A 1 -21.84 42.43 16.83
C MET A 1 -22.46 43.01 18.09
N SER A 2 -23.04 42.16 18.95
CA SER A 2 -23.93 42.49 20.06
C SER A 2 -23.20 43.11 21.27
N ALA A 3 -23.97 43.69 22.20
CA ALA A 3 -23.50 44.27 23.47
C ALA A 3 -22.60 43.33 24.30
N LEU A 4 -22.73 42.02 24.10
CA LEU A 4 -21.92 40.97 24.73
C LEU A 4 -20.41 41.08 24.44
N SER A 5 -19.99 41.52 23.24
CA SER A 5 -18.56 41.60 22.92
C SER A 5 -17.85 42.79 23.57
N ARG A 6 -18.59 43.81 24.02
CA ARG A 6 -18.04 44.96 24.77
C ARG A 6 -17.84 44.65 26.26
N TRP A 7 -18.55 43.65 26.78
CA TRP A 7 -18.50 43.29 28.18
C TRP A 7 -17.39 42.28 28.48
N LEU A 8 -17.09 41.39 27.52
CA LEU A 8 -16.12 40.30 27.69
C LEU A 8 -14.67 40.65 27.30
N LEU A 9 -14.45 41.69 26.51
CA LEU A 9 -13.15 41.99 25.89
C LEU A 9 -12.69 43.41 26.20
N ILE A 10 -11.38 43.57 26.46
CA ILE A 10 -10.71 44.85 26.72
C ILE A 10 -11.02 45.84 25.56
N PRO A 11 -11.38 47.12 25.83
CA PRO A 11 -11.84 48.08 24.81
C PRO A 11 -11.06 48.13 23.48
N PRO A 12 -9.71 48.21 23.46
CA PRO A 12 -8.93 48.18 22.21
C PRO A 12 -9.10 46.88 21.40
N VAL A 13 -9.28 45.73 22.05
CA VAL A 13 -9.47 44.44 21.37
C VAL A 13 -10.86 44.40 20.74
N SER A 14 -11.88 44.89 21.44
CA SER A 14 -13.25 44.97 20.92
C SER A 14 -13.35 45.89 19.68
N ALA A 15 -12.62 47.01 19.68
CA ALA A 15 -12.56 47.94 18.55
C ALA A 15 -11.93 47.29 17.31
N ARG A 16 -10.78 46.63 17.48
CA ARG A 16 -10.07 45.91 16.40
C ARG A 16 -10.87 44.75 15.82
N LEU A 17 -11.58 44.00 16.66
CA LEU A 17 -12.46 42.92 16.21
C LEU A 17 -13.67 43.46 15.45
N SER A 18 -14.25 44.56 15.90
CA SER A 18 -15.36 45.22 15.20
C SER A 18 -14.93 45.74 13.83
N GLU A 19 -13.77 46.40 13.75
CA GLU A 19 -13.18 46.88 12.50
C GLU A 19 -12.96 45.72 11.51
N ARG A 20 -12.40 44.60 11.99
CA ARG A 20 -12.14 43.41 11.17
C ARG A 20 -13.42 42.72 10.71
N TYR A 21 -14.42 42.62 11.59
CA TYR A 21 -15.75 42.10 11.25
C TYR A 21 -16.40 42.95 10.15
N GLN A 22 -16.37 44.28 10.29
CA GLN A 22 -16.87 45.19 9.27
C GLN A 22 -16.07 45.06 7.96
N GLY A 23 -14.75 44.88 8.04
CA GLY A 23 -13.90 44.57 6.90
C GLY A 23 -14.34 43.33 6.12
N TYR A 24 -14.63 42.22 6.81
CA TYR A 24 -15.14 40.99 6.18
C TYR A 24 -16.51 41.20 5.54
N ARG A 25 -17.39 41.97 6.19
CA ARG A 25 -18.72 42.32 5.67
C ARG A 25 -18.63 43.15 4.39
N ARG A 26 -17.71 44.14 4.33
CA ARG A 26 -17.46 44.95 3.14
C ARG A 26 -16.95 44.13 1.94
N HIS A 27 -16.20 43.06 2.21
CA HIS A 27 -15.69 42.13 1.18
C HIS A 27 -16.69 40.99 0.84
N GLY A 28 -17.96 41.11 1.24
CA GLY A 28 -19.03 40.19 0.85
C GLY A 28 -19.08 38.86 1.62
N ALA A 29 -18.55 38.80 2.84
CA ALA A 29 -18.70 37.63 3.72
C ALA A 29 -20.09 37.62 4.40
N SER A 30 -20.69 36.43 4.53
CA SER A 30 -21.95 36.26 5.26
C SER A 30 -21.76 36.62 6.75
N PRO A 31 -22.81 37.02 7.48
CA PRO A 31 -22.66 37.44 8.88
C PRO A 31 -22.13 36.31 9.77
N PHE A 32 -22.56 35.08 9.49
CA PHE A 32 -22.06 33.86 10.13
C PHE A 32 -20.57 33.63 9.84
N SER A 33 -20.17 33.73 8.57
CA SER A 33 -18.78 33.51 8.18
C SER A 33 -17.83 34.59 8.69
N ALA A 34 -18.30 35.84 8.76
CA ALA A 34 -17.55 36.94 9.35
C ALA A 34 -17.36 36.76 10.88
N ALA A 35 -18.39 36.31 11.59
CA ALA A 35 -18.30 36.02 13.03
C ALA A 35 -17.35 34.84 13.29
N LEU A 36 -17.48 33.76 12.52
CA LEU A 36 -16.63 32.59 12.63
C LEU A 36 -15.17 32.91 12.26
N GLY A 37 -14.94 33.74 11.24
CA GLY A 37 -13.61 34.21 10.86
C GLY A 37 -12.94 35.04 11.97
N CYS A 38 -13.70 35.90 12.67
CA CYS A 38 -13.20 36.60 13.85
C CYS A 38 -12.85 35.64 14.99
N LEU A 39 -13.67 34.63 15.25
CA LEU A 39 -13.42 33.61 16.27
C LEU A 39 -12.13 32.81 15.96
N TRP A 40 -11.95 32.36 14.71
CA TRP A 40 -10.73 31.68 14.30
C TRP A 40 -9.49 32.54 14.39
N MET A 41 -9.60 33.84 14.11
CA MET A 41 -8.48 34.77 14.27
C MET A 41 -8.05 34.90 15.73
N ILE A 42 -9.01 34.96 16.65
CA ILE A 42 -8.73 34.99 18.10
C ILE A 42 -8.04 33.69 18.52
N LEU A 43 -8.56 32.54 18.11
CA LEU A 43 -7.94 31.24 18.40
C LEU A 43 -6.53 31.15 17.82
N ALA A 44 -6.30 31.65 16.61
CA ALA A 44 -4.98 31.68 15.99
C ALA A 44 -4.00 32.56 16.76
N TRP A 45 -4.45 33.70 17.33
CA TRP A 45 -3.63 34.56 18.18
C TRP A 45 -3.29 33.92 19.54
N ILE A 46 -4.19 33.09 20.08
CA ILE A 46 -3.95 32.36 21.34
C ILE A 46 -2.92 31.24 21.14
N VAL A 47 -3.04 30.49 20.05
CA VAL A 47 -2.23 29.30 19.79
C VAL A 47 -0.89 29.64 19.14
N PHE A 48 -0.84 30.66 18.28
CA PHE A 48 0.35 31.01 17.53
C PHE A 48 0.79 32.44 17.87
N PRO A 49 2.08 32.66 18.21
CA PRO A 49 2.62 34.01 18.41
C PRO A 49 2.77 34.71 17.05
N LEU A 50 1.65 35.18 16.49
CA LEU A 50 1.60 35.80 15.14
C LEU A 50 2.41 37.11 15.04
N GLU A 51 2.88 37.63 16.17
CA GLU A 51 3.80 38.77 16.28
C GLU A 51 5.26 38.40 15.99
N HIS A 52 5.63 37.11 16.10
CA HIS A 52 7.00 36.68 15.86
C HIS A 52 7.40 36.88 14.39
N PRO A 53 8.65 37.30 14.07
CA PRO A 53 9.10 37.62 12.70
C PRO A 53 8.95 36.49 11.67
N ARG A 54 8.79 35.24 12.14
CA ARG A 54 8.55 34.06 11.29
C ARG A 54 7.09 33.99 10.83
N TRP A 55 6.14 34.27 11.71
CA TRP A 55 4.71 34.27 11.39
C TRP A 55 4.31 35.50 10.58
N GLN A 56 4.97 36.64 10.80
CA GLN A 56 4.82 37.83 9.97
C GLN A 56 5.19 37.53 8.51
N ARG A 57 6.35 36.90 8.26
CA ARG A 57 6.75 36.47 6.90
C ARG A 57 5.73 35.56 6.21
N ILE A 58 5.15 34.60 6.94
CA ILE A 58 4.12 33.70 6.40
C ILE A 58 2.83 34.46 6.08
N ARG A 59 2.46 35.43 6.92
CA ARG A 59 1.28 36.27 6.73
C ARG A 59 1.44 37.22 5.54
N ASP A 60 2.62 37.80 5.36
CA ASP A 60 2.91 38.70 4.24
C ASP A 60 2.98 37.91 2.91
N GLY A 61 3.48 36.67 2.96
CA GLY A 61 3.46 35.70 1.86
C GLY A 61 2.16 34.92 1.67
N HIS A 62 1.08 35.27 2.40
CA HIS A 62 -0.15 34.47 2.44
C HIS A 62 -0.76 34.23 1.06
N LYS A 63 -0.84 35.26 0.21
CA LYS A 63 -1.38 35.14 -1.15
C LYS A 63 -0.59 34.18 -2.04
N ALA A 64 0.72 34.04 -1.81
CA ALA A 64 1.57 33.12 -2.55
C ALA A 64 1.42 31.67 -2.06
N LEU A 65 1.31 31.47 -0.74
CA LEU A 65 1.20 30.14 -0.12
C LEU A 65 -0.21 29.54 -0.22
N TYR A 66 -1.24 30.39 -0.14
CA TYR A 66 -2.65 30.00 -0.11
C TYR A 66 -3.46 30.75 -1.19
N PRO A 67 -3.15 30.58 -2.49
CA PRO A 67 -3.76 31.37 -3.57
C PRO A 67 -5.28 31.16 -3.68
N HIS A 68 -5.78 30.01 -3.23
CA HIS A 68 -7.20 29.65 -3.29
C HIS A 68 -8.00 30.11 -2.04
N ILE A 69 -7.35 30.68 -1.02
CA ILE A 69 -8.00 31.14 0.21
C ILE A 69 -7.95 32.66 0.28
N ASN A 70 -9.10 33.32 0.30
CA ASN A 70 -9.17 34.76 0.41
C ASN A 70 -9.31 35.20 1.88
N ALA A 71 -8.22 35.69 2.47
CA ALA A 71 -8.21 36.15 3.86
C ALA A 71 -9.18 37.32 4.15
N ALA A 72 -9.57 38.10 3.14
CA ALA A 72 -10.53 39.20 3.28
C ALA A 72 -11.99 38.73 3.24
N ARG A 73 -12.26 37.51 2.75
CA ARG A 73 -13.60 36.93 2.66
C ARG A 73 -13.61 35.51 3.24
N PRO A 74 -13.57 35.36 4.57
CA PRO A 74 -13.53 34.05 5.19
C PRO A 74 -14.79 33.25 4.84
N ARG A 75 -14.63 31.94 4.63
CA ARG A 75 -15.69 30.93 4.48
C ARG A 75 -15.67 29.97 5.68
N PRO A 76 -16.78 29.30 6.01
CA PRO A 76 -16.84 28.47 7.21
C PRO A 76 -15.84 27.31 7.24
N LEU A 77 -15.48 26.78 6.07
CA LEU A 77 -14.56 25.65 5.90
C LEU A 77 -13.11 26.08 5.59
N ASP A 78 -12.78 27.36 5.70
CA ASP A 78 -11.42 27.84 5.44
C ASP A 78 -10.35 27.22 6.37
N PRO A 79 -10.59 26.97 7.67
CA PRO A 79 -9.60 26.31 8.53
C PRO A 79 -9.19 24.93 8.01
N ALA A 80 -10.14 24.13 7.52
CA ALA A 80 -9.86 22.83 6.93
C ALA A 80 -9.03 22.97 5.64
N ARG A 81 -9.32 23.99 4.82
CA ARG A 81 -8.54 24.29 3.60
C ARG A 81 -7.11 24.72 3.93
N TYR A 82 -6.93 25.56 4.95
CA TYR A 82 -5.60 25.91 5.44
C TYR A 82 -4.83 24.66 5.90
N LEU A 83 -5.47 23.76 6.65
CA LEU A 83 -4.83 22.53 7.14
C LEU A 83 -4.42 21.61 5.99
N ILE A 84 -5.32 21.36 5.04
CA ILE A 84 -5.05 20.51 3.86
C ILE A 84 -3.91 21.10 3.03
N GLN A 85 -3.96 22.40 2.73
CA GLN A 85 -2.90 23.06 1.96
C GLN A 85 -1.57 23.09 2.71
N THR A 86 -1.59 23.29 4.03
CA THR A 86 -0.37 23.25 4.85
C THR A 86 0.24 21.85 4.85
N LEU A 87 -0.56 20.79 5.01
CA LEU A 87 -0.11 19.41 4.87
C LEU A 87 0.45 19.14 3.47
N TRP A 88 -0.22 19.63 2.42
CA TRP A 88 0.26 19.51 1.05
C TRP A 88 1.58 20.25 0.84
N LEU A 89 1.74 21.48 1.33
CA LEU A 89 3.00 22.23 1.26
C LEU A 89 4.11 21.50 2.04
N VAL A 90 3.82 20.97 3.23
CA VAL A 90 4.81 20.22 4.03
C VAL A 90 5.23 18.92 3.32
N MET A 91 4.29 18.20 2.71
CA MET A 91 4.58 16.92 2.04
C MET A 91 5.19 17.07 0.65
N ILE A 92 4.76 18.06 -0.13
CA ILE A 92 5.06 18.16 -1.57
C ILE A 92 5.90 19.39 -1.90
N SER A 93 5.72 20.54 -1.25
CA SER A 93 6.51 21.74 -1.57
C SER A 93 7.93 21.74 -1.01
N SER A 94 8.28 20.79 -0.14
CA SER A 94 9.68 20.46 0.16
C SER A 94 10.45 19.94 -1.07
N ALA A 95 9.78 19.73 -2.21
CA ALA A 95 10.39 19.28 -3.47
C ALA A 95 10.75 20.40 -4.46
N LYS A 96 10.30 21.67 -4.28
CA LYS A 96 10.35 22.66 -5.38
C LYS A 96 11.32 23.85 -5.23
N GLU A 97 12.00 24.05 -4.12
CA GLU A 97 13.16 24.95 -4.07
C GLU A 97 14.31 24.33 -3.26
N ARG A 98 15.19 23.60 -3.95
CA ARG A 98 16.55 23.34 -3.46
C ARG A 98 17.37 24.61 -3.63
N HIS A 99 17.16 25.59 -2.76
CA HIS A 99 18.29 26.42 -2.34
C HIS A 99 19.05 25.59 -1.32
N GLU A 100 20.30 25.21 -1.63
CA GLU A 100 21.15 24.52 -0.66
C GLU A 100 21.18 25.30 0.66
N PRO A 101 20.62 24.78 1.76
CA PRO A 101 20.82 25.41 3.03
C PRO A 101 22.28 25.15 3.41
N ARG A 102 23.05 26.23 3.47
CA ARG A 102 24.43 26.27 3.97
C ARG A 102 24.43 26.01 5.49
N TRP A 103 23.97 24.83 5.90
CA TRP A 103 23.89 24.36 7.28
C TRP A 103 24.73 23.09 7.41
N ARG A 104 26.00 23.28 7.81
CA ARG A 104 27.04 22.25 7.98
C ARG A 104 26.65 21.12 8.97
N SER A 105 25.55 21.26 9.70
CA SER A 105 25.16 20.35 10.79
C SER A 105 24.45 19.06 10.33
N PHE A 106 23.83 19.04 9.15
CA PHE A 106 23.16 17.84 8.60
C PHE A 106 23.99 17.08 7.54
N ALA A 107 25.16 17.60 7.17
CA ALA A 107 26.07 16.90 6.26
C ALA A 107 26.43 15.52 6.82
N ARG A 108 26.74 15.42 8.12
CA ARG A 108 26.99 14.12 8.80
C ARG A 108 25.79 13.19 8.76
N LEU A 109 24.56 13.68 8.93
CA LEU A 109 23.37 12.83 8.92
C LEU A 109 23.01 12.34 7.52
N LYS A 110 23.28 13.17 6.49
CA LYS A 110 23.14 12.80 5.08
C LYS A 110 24.22 11.80 4.65
N ASP A 111 25.44 11.98 5.17
CA ASP A 111 26.56 11.04 5.01
C ASP A 111 26.30 9.70 5.70
N VAL A 112 25.72 9.73 6.91
CA VAL A 112 25.35 8.53 7.66
C VAL A 112 24.17 7.84 6.97
N ARG A 113 23.20 8.58 6.46
CA ARG A 113 22.11 8.01 5.66
C ARG A 113 22.62 7.43 4.34
N GLY A 114 23.56 8.10 3.67
CA GLY A 114 24.21 7.61 2.45
C GLY A 114 25.04 6.36 2.71
N ARG A 115 25.85 6.35 3.77
CA ARG A 115 26.59 5.17 4.23
C ARG A 115 25.69 4.05 4.69
N TYR A 116 24.56 4.36 5.33
CA TYR A 116 23.56 3.37 5.71
C TYR A 116 22.93 2.74 4.46
N HIS A 117 22.51 3.53 3.47
CA HIS A 117 22.00 2.99 2.20
C HIS A 117 23.06 2.16 1.46
N GLN A 118 24.29 2.64 1.33
CA GLN A 118 25.39 1.88 0.70
C GLN A 118 25.77 0.60 1.46
N TRP A 119 25.81 0.66 2.79
CA TRP A 119 26.02 -0.53 3.63
C TRP A 119 24.85 -1.51 3.50
N MET A 120 23.62 -1.00 3.44
CA MET A 120 22.42 -1.82 3.23
C MET A 120 22.37 -2.46 1.84
N ASP A 121 22.81 -1.77 0.80
CA ASP A 121 22.81 -2.30 -0.56
C ASP A 121 23.92 -3.35 -0.75
N THR A 122 25.02 -3.22 -0.01
CA THR A 122 26.13 -4.20 -0.01
C THR A 122 25.91 -5.39 0.93
N LEU A 123 24.96 -5.32 1.86
CA LEU A 123 24.63 -6.41 2.78
C LEU A 123 24.07 -7.66 2.08
N PRO A 124 23.07 -7.58 1.17
CA PRO A 124 22.56 -8.72 0.42
C PRO A 124 23.66 -9.41 -0.39
N GLU A 125 24.56 -8.65 -1.02
CA GLU A 125 25.68 -9.21 -1.79
C GLU A 125 26.67 -9.95 -0.89
N ARG A 126 27.02 -9.38 0.26
CA ARG A 126 27.90 -10.02 1.25
C ARG A 126 27.28 -11.28 1.83
N VAL A 127 25.99 -11.26 2.18
CA VAL A 127 25.27 -12.43 2.69
C VAL A 127 25.19 -13.47 1.58
N ARG A 128 24.79 -13.08 0.36
CA ARG A 128 24.72 -13.99 -0.79
C ARG A 128 26.05 -14.66 -1.04
N GLN A 129 27.14 -13.92 -1.21
CA GLN A 129 28.50 -14.47 -1.41
C GLN A 129 28.92 -15.45 -0.30
N LYS A 130 28.57 -15.17 0.97
CA LYS A 130 28.85 -16.06 2.10
C LYS A 130 27.96 -17.31 2.11
N THR A 131 26.72 -17.21 1.65
CA THR A 131 25.75 -18.32 1.59
C THR A 131 25.87 -19.18 0.33
N THR A 132 26.40 -18.66 -0.79
CA THR A 132 26.56 -19.44 -2.02
C THR A 132 27.53 -20.61 -1.85
N HIS A 133 28.52 -20.49 -0.94
CA HIS A 133 29.41 -21.61 -0.58
C HIS A 133 28.70 -22.66 0.30
N LEU A 134 27.81 -22.22 1.20
CA LEU A 134 26.98 -23.09 2.05
C LEU A 134 25.88 -23.83 1.27
N GLU A 135 25.40 -23.28 0.14
CA GLU A 135 24.52 -24.02 -0.78
C GLU A 135 25.28 -25.08 -1.61
N LYS A 136 26.56 -24.84 -1.87
CA LYS A 136 27.42 -25.74 -2.65
C LYS A 136 27.88 -26.95 -1.82
N GLU A 137 28.18 -26.72 -0.55
CA GLU A 137 28.35 -27.79 0.43
C GLU A 137 27.00 -28.12 1.05
N LYS A 138 26.27 -29.07 0.46
CA LYS A 138 25.17 -29.74 1.16
C LYS A 138 25.75 -30.41 2.41
N GLU A 139 25.86 -29.68 3.52
CA GLU A 139 26.41 -30.16 4.80
C GLU A 139 25.64 -31.36 5.39
N LEU A 140 24.55 -31.79 4.77
CA LEU A 140 23.79 -32.99 5.13
C LEU A 140 23.87 -34.10 4.07
N GLY A 141 24.69 -33.94 3.03
CA GLY A 141 24.83 -34.91 1.93
C GLY A 141 25.67 -36.14 2.30
N HIS A 142 26.51 -36.03 3.33
CA HIS A 142 27.35 -37.12 3.83
C HIS A 142 26.65 -37.98 4.91
N LEU A 143 25.46 -37.59 5.36
CA LEU A 143 24.66 -38.31 6.36
C LEU A 143 23.69 -39.28 5.69
N SER A 144 23.41 -40.41 6.35
CA SER A 144 22.41 -41.37 5.88
C SER A 144 21.03 -40.70 5.75
N ASN A 145 20.24 -41.11 4.77
CA ASN A 145 18.89 -40.56 4.53
C ASN A 145 17.99 -40.64 5.79
N GLY A 146 18.20 -41.66 6.64
CA GLY A 146 17.50 -41.80 7.92
C GLY A 146 17.94 -40.74 8.95
N ALA A 147 19.25 -40.55 9.13
CA ALA A 147 19.79 -39.55 10.05
C ALA A 147 19.38 -38.12 9.65
N ARG A 148 19.39 -37.80 8.35
CA ARG A 148 18.94 -36.51 7.84
C ARG A 148 17.47 -36.23 8.13
N ARG A 149 16.59 -37.21 7.90
CA ARG A 149 15.15 -37.08 8.21
C ARG A 149 14.91 -36.93 9.71
N PHE A 150 15.67 -37.66 10.52
CA PHE A 150 15.60 -37.55 11.97
C PHE A 150 16.02 -36.16 12.47
N ILE A 151 17.18 -35.66 12.03
CA ILE A 151 17.68 -34.32 12.40
C ILE A 151 16.69 -33.23 11.98
N LEU A 152 16.20 -33.28 10.74
CA LEU A 152 15.20 -32.32 10.27
C LEU A 152 13.90 -32.43 11.04
N GLY A 153 13.45 -33.64 11.39
CA GLY A 153 12.29 -33.87 12.23
C GLY A 153 12.44 -33.24 13.61
N VAL A 154 13.60 -33.41 14.24
CA VAL A 154 13.90 -32.79 15.55
C VAL A 154 13.90 -31.27 15.45
N ILE A 155 14.55 -30.68 14.44
CA ILE A 155 14.58 -29.23 14.24
C ILE A 155 13.18 -28.67 14.03
N VAL A 156 12.36 -29.30 13.17
CA VAL A 156 10.99 -28.88 12.90
C VAL A 156 10.13 -28.98 14.16
N THR A 157 10.24 -30.08 14.89
CA THR A 157 9.47 -30.29 16.13
C THR A 157 9.84 -29.26 17.19
N PHE A 158 11.15 -29.03 17.42
CA PHE A 158 11.62 -28.00 18.34
C PHE A 158 11.17 -26.60 17.92
N SER A 159 11.24 -26.29 16.63
CA SER A 159 10.78 -25.00 16.08
C SER A 159 9.28 -24.79 16.28
N LEU A 160 8.47 -25.85 16.10
CA LEU A 160 7.03 -25.82 16.34
C LEU A 160 6.71 -25.59 17.81
N ILE A 161 7.43 -26.24 18.73
CA ILE A 161 7.28 -26.03 20.17
C ILE A 161 7.60 -24.57 20.53
N LEU A 162 8.71 -24.03 20.02
CA LEU A 162 9.09 -22.64 20.27
C LEU A 162 8.06 -21.65 19.69
N ALA A 163 7.54 -21.93 18.49
CA ALA A 163 6.48 -21.13 17.87
C ALA A 163 5.20 -21.18 18.70
N LEU A 164 4.80 -22.35 19.20
CA LEU A 164 3.62 -22.52 20.05
C LEU A 164 3.75 -21.70 21.35
N ILE A 165 4.92 -21.77 22.01
CA ILE A 165 5.21 -20.95 23.20
C ILE A 165 5.12 -19.46 22.86
N CYS A 166 5.72 -19.04 21.74
CA CYS A 166 5.69 -17.65 21.29
C CYS A 166 4.26 -17.14 20.98
N ILE A 167 3.39 -18.00 20.44
CA ILE A 167 2.00 -17.67 20.12
C ILE A 167 1.14 -17.60 21.38
N THR A 168 1.30 -18.56 22.29
CA THR A 168 0.39 -18.76 23.43
C THR A 168 0.73 -17.94 24.66
N GLN A 169 1.99 -17.49 24.81
CA GLN A 169 2.44 -16.76 25.99
C GLN A 169 1.70 -15.42 26.17
N PRO A 170 0.98 -15.20 27.28
CA PRO A 170 0.31 -13.93 27.53
C PRO A 170 1.34 -12.84 27.82
N PHE A 171 1.34 -11.78 27.02
CA PHE A 171 2.19 -10.60 27.26
C PHE A 171 1.38 -9.44 27.82
N ASN A 172 2.01 -8.66 28.68
CA ASN A 172 1.52 -7.32 29.02
C ASN A 172 1.45 -6.46 27.73
N PRO A 173 0.45 -5.56 27.58
CA PRO A 173 0.36 -4.61 26.47
C PRO A 173 1.68 -3.93 26.08
N LEU A 174 2.51 -3.52 27.05
CA LEU A 174 3.80 -2.88 26.77
C LEU A 174 4.77 -3.87 26.09
N SER A 175 4.91 -5.08 26.64
CA SER A 175 5.76 -6.12 26.06
C SER A 175 5.27 -6.57 24.68
N GLN A 176 3.96 -6.65 24.48
CA GLN A 176 3.33 -6.92 23.18
C GLN A 176 3.70 -5.83 22.16
N PHE A 177 3.63 -4.56 22.56
CA PHE A 177 3.99 -3.43 21.71
C PHE A 177 5.48 -3.46 21.31
N ILE A 178 6.39 -3.68 22.26
CA ILE A 178 7.82 -3.82 21.98
C ILE A 178 8.07 -5.01 21.02
N PHE A 179 7.44 -6.15 21.30
CA PHE A 179 7.57 -7.35 20.46
C PHE A 179 7.12 -7.08 19.01
N LEU A 180 5.98 -6.43 18.82
CA LEU A 180 5.48 -6.06 17.50
C LEU A 180 6.42 -5.06 16.79
N LEU A 181 6.97 -4.07 17.51
CA LEU A 181 7.94 -3.13 16.94
C LEU A 181 9.22 -3.84 16.50
N LEU A 182 9.72 -4.80 17.28
CA LEU A 182 10.89 -5.60 16.92
C LEU A 182 10.61 -6.47 15.69
N LEU A 183 9.48 -7.20 15.66
CA LEU A 183 9.09 -8.00 14.49
C LEU A 183 8.91 -7.14 13.25
N TRP A 184 8.32 -5.96 13.39
CA TRP A 184 8.18 -5.00 12.30
C TRP A 184 9.56 -4.51 11.80
N GLY A 185 10.48 -4.17 12.71
CA GLY A 185 11.85 -3.82 12.36
C GLY A 185 12.56 -4.93 11.59
N VAL A 186 12.46 -6.18 12.06
CA VAL A 186 12.98 -7.36 11.35
C VAL A 186 12.32 -7.51 9.97
N ALA A 187 11.00 -7.39 9.88
CA ALA A 187 10.28 -7.48 8.61
C ALA A 187 10.74 -6.41 7.60
N LEU A 188 11.00 -5.18 8.03
CA LEU A 188 11.52 -4.12 7.17
C LEU A 188 12.94 -4.42 6.66
N LEU A 189 13.79 -5.02 7.49
CA LEU A 189 15.13 -5.46 7.10
C LEU A 189 15.04 -6.62 6.10
N VAL A 190 14.24 -7.63 6.40
CA VAL A 190 14.05 -8.82 5.57
C VAL A 190 13.44 -8.47 4.22
N ARG A 191 12.46 -7.56 4.17
CA ARG A 191 11.80 -7.11 2.93
C ARG A 191 12.78 -6.56 1.88
N ARG A 192 13.93 -6.05 2.29
CA ARG A 192 14.94 -5.52 1.36
C ARG A 192 15.87 -6.59 0.79
N MET A 193 15.85 -7.80 1.34
CA MET A 193 16.66 -8.91 0.83
C MET A 193 15.99 -9.51 -0.43
N PRO A 194 16.70 -9.56 -1.57
CA PRO A 194 16.18 -10.22 -2.77
C PRO A 194 16.20 -11.74 -2.60
N GLY A 195 15.13 -12.41 -3.03
CA GLY A 195 15.08 -13.87 -3.11
C GLY A 195 13.89 -14.51 -2.39
N ARG A 196 13.74 -15.82 -2.58
CA ARG A 196 12.62 -16.61 -2.04
C ARG A 196 12.66 -16.72 -0.51
N PHE A 197 13.86 -16.78 0.06
CA PHE A 197 14.05 -16.86 1.52
C PHE A 197 13.45 -15.66 2.26
N SER A 198 13.57 -14.46 1.71
CA SER A 198 12.95 -13.26 2.26
C SER A 198 11.42 -13.38 2.31
N ALA A 199 10.80 -13.83 1.22
CA ALA A 199 9.35 -14.06 1.17
C ALA A 199 8.90 -15.12 2.20
N LEU A 200 9.63 -16.24 2.33
CA LEU A 200 9.34 -17.27 3.33
C LEU A 200 9.45 -16.73 4.76
N MET A 201 10.49 -15.95 5.07
CA MET A 201 10.64 -15.32 6.38
C MET A 201 9.51 -14.34 6.68
N LEU A 202 9.09 -13.53 5.70
CA LEU A 202 7.97 -12.60 5.86
C LEU A 202 6.65 -13.35 6.09
N ILE A 203 6.43 -14.47 5.40
CA ILE A 203 5.28 -15.35 5.64
C ILE A 203 5.30 -15.88 7.07
N VAL A 204 6.45 -16.40 7.54
CA VAL A 204 6.58 -16.93 8.91
C VAL A 204 6.34 -15.84 9.96
N LEU A 205 6.90 -14.63 9.76
CA LEU A 205 6.68 -13.49 10.66
C LEU A 205 5.20 -13.08 10.69
N SER A 206 4.57 -13.00 9.52
CA SER A 206 3.15 -12.67 9.39
C SER A 206 2.25 -13.70 10.06
N LEU A 207 2.51 -14.99 9.83
CA LEU A 207 1.81 -16.09 10.49
C LEU A 207 2.00 -16.06 12.00
N THR A 208 3.20 -15.76 12.49
CA THR A 208 3.46 -15.65 13.94
C THR A 208 2.60 -14.57 14.58
N VAL A 209 2.54 -13.37 13.99
CA VAL A 209 1.68 -12.28 14.49
C VAL A 209 0.20 -12.63 14.39
N SER A 210 -0.22 -13.21 13.26
CA SER A 210 -1.62 -13.56 13.01
C SER A 210 -2.12 -14.67 13.93
N CYS A 211 -1.32 -15.71 14.15
CA CYS A 211 -1.64 -16.80 15.08
C CYS A 211 -1.69 -16.30 16.53
N ARG A 212 -0.78 -15.41 16.92
CA ARG A 212 -0.80 -14.79 18.25
C ARG A 212 -2.05 -13.93 18.46
N TYR A 213 -2.44 -13.16 17.45
CA TYR A 213 -3.66 -12.37 17.47
C TYR A 213 -4.92 -13.24 17.59
N ILE A 214 -5.06 -14.27 16.75
CA ILE A 214 -6.25 -15.13 16.79
C ILE A 214 -6.31 -15.90 18.12
N TRP A 215 -5.17 -16.36 18.64
CA TRP A 215 -5.10 -16.98 19.97
C TRP A 215 -5.60 -16.05 21.08
N TRP A 216 -5.15 -14.78 21.10
CA TRP A 216 -5.67 -13.77 22.02
C TRP A 216 -7.17 -13.54 21.84
N ARG A 217 -7.66 -13.50 20.60
CA ARG A 217 -9.09 -13.35 20.30
C ARG A 217 -9.91 -14.49 20.91
N TYR A 218 -9.49 -15.74 20.72
CA TYR A 218 -10.17 -16.91 21.29
C TYR A 218 -10.16 -16.92 22.83
N THR A 219 -9.07 -16.47 23.47
CA THR A 219 -8.86 -16.69 24.90
C THR A 219 -9.28 -15.53 25.79
N SER A 220 -9.14 -14.29 25.33
CA SER A 220 -9.19 -13.11 26.21
C SER A 220 -10.28 -12.09 25.85
N THR A 221 -11.02 -12.28 24.76
CA THR A 221 -11.91 -11.23 24.23
C THR A 221 -13.38 -11.61 24.15
N LEU A 222 -13.74 -12.85 24.47
CA LEU A 222 -15.13 -13.29 24.54
C LEU A 222 -15.69 -12.96 25.92
N ASN A 223 -16.83 -12.27 25.93
CA ASN A 223 -17.60 -12.01 27.15
C ASN A 223 -18.60 -13.15 27.35
N TRP A 224 -18.46 -13.91 28.43
CA TRP A 224 -19.32 -15.05 28.74
C TRP A 224 -20.57 -14.66 29.54
N ASP A 225 -20.61 -13.44 30.10
CA ASP A 225 -21.65 -13.01 31.03
C ASP A 225 -22.90 -12.45 30.33
N ASP A 226 -22.77 -11.96 29.09
CA ASP A 226 -23.87 -11.42 28.30
C ASP A 226 -24.12 -12.24 27.02
N PRO A 227 -25.27 -12.94 26.89
CA PRO A 227 -25.57 -13.78 25.73
C PRO A 227 -25.59 -13.04 24.40
N VAL A 228 -26.04 -11.78 24.36
CA VAL A 228 -26.11 -11.00 23.11
C VAL A 228 -24.71 -10.63 22.65
N SER A 229 -23.89 -10.08 23.54
CA SER A 229 -22.48 -9.79 23.27
C SER A 229 -21.70 -11.05 22.89
N LEU A 230 -22.00 -12.20 23.52
CA LEU A 230 -21.37 -13.47 23.20
C LEU A 230 -21.70 -13.91 21.77
N VAL A 231 -22.97 -13.89 21.35
CA VAL A 231 -23.38 -14.26 19.99
C VAL A 231 -22.73 -13.34 18.94
N CYS A 232 -22.77 -12.02 19.14
CA CYS A 232 -22.11 -11.08 18.24
C CYS A 232 -20.59 -11.29 18.22
N GLY A 233 -19.98 -11.57 19.38
CA GLY A 233 -18.55 -11.87 19.52
C GLY A 233 -18.14 -13.14 18.78
N LEU A 234 -18.95 -14.20 18.86
CA LEU A 234 -18.74 -15.47 18.16
C LEU A 234 -18.88 -15.31 16.64
N ILE A 235 -19.89 -14.59 16.15
CA ILE A 235 -20.04 -14.31 14.71
C ILE A 235 -18.81 -13.59 14.17
N LEU A 236 -18.33 -12.56 14.89
CA LEU A 236 -17.12 -11.84 14.52
C LEU A 236 -15.88 -12.75 14.56
N LEU A 237 -15.76 -13.60 15.59
CA LEU A 237 -14.68 -14.57 15.70
C LEU A 237 -14.69 -15.58 14.53
N PHE A 238 -15.85 -16.08 14.11
CA PHE A 238 -15.96 -16.96 12.93
C PHE A 238 -15.52 -16.26 11.64
N ALA A 239 -15.93 -15.00 11.44
CA ALA A 239 -15.48 -14.21 10.30
C ALA A 239 -13.96 -13.97 10.31
N GLU A 240 -13.38 -13.67 11.48
CA GLU A 240 -11.94 -13.48 11.64
C GLU A 240 -11.15 -14.79 11.44
N THR A 241 -11.66 -15.92 11.96
CA THR A 241 -11.06 -17.24 11.74
C THR A 241 -11.13 -17.64 10.26
N TYR A 242 -12.22 -17.36 9.57
CA TYR A 242 -12.32 -17.54 8.13
C TYR A 242 -11.26 -16.71 7.38
N ALA A 243 -11.11 -15.43 7.73
CA ALA A 243 -10.09 -14.56 7.13
C ALA A 243 -8.66 -15.08 7.41
N TRP A 244 -8.41 -15.60 8.62
CA TRP A 244 -7.14 -16.22 8.98
C TRP A 244 -6.85 -17.49 8.16
N ILE A 245 -7.85 -18.36 7.96
CA ILE A 245 -7.72 -19.54 7.09
C ILE A 245 -7.39 -19.13 5.65
N VAL A 246 -8.12 -18.16 5.10
CA VAL A 246 -7.87 -17.63 3.75
C VAL A 246 -6.45 -17.06 3.63
N LEU A 247 -5.95 -16.37 4.66
CA LEU A 247 -4.58 -15.88 4.71
C LEU A 247 -3.55 -17.01 4.70
N VAL A 248 -3.76 -18.08 5.48
CA VAL A 248 -2.88 -19.28 5.48
C VAL A 248 -2.88 -19.95 4.10
N LEU A 249 -4.05 -20.14 3.49
CA LEU A 249 -4.18 -20.72 2.16
C LEU A 249 -3.53 -19.85 1.08
N GLY A 250 -3.70 -18.52 1.16
CA GLY A 250 -3.04 -17.58 0.26
C GLY A 250 -1.52 -17.65 0.36
N TYR A 251 -0.97 -17.80 1.57
CA TYR A 251 0.46 -18.03 1.73
C TYR A 251 0.91 -19.38 1.17
N PHE A 252 0.15 -20.45 1.37
CA PHE A 252 0.47 -21.75 0.78
C PHE A 252 0.52 -21.71 -0.75
N GLN A 253 -0.38 -20.94 -1.39
CA GLN A 253 -0.38 -20.75 -2.84
C GLN A 253 0.85 -19.96 -3.33
N VAL A 254 1.29 -18.95 -2.58
CA VAL A 254 2.35 -18.02 -3.00
C VAL A 254 3.74 -18.42 -2.50
N VAL A 255 3.84 -19.43 -1.63
CA VAL A 255 5.09 -19.86 -0.97
C VAL A 255 6.21 -20.18 -1.95
N TRP A 256 5.87 -20.70 -3.14
CA TRP A 256 6.85 -21.10 -4.15
C TRP A 256 6.35 -20.84 -5.58
N PRO A 257 6.49 -19.60 -6.08
CA PRO A 257 6.07 -19.27 -7.43
C PRO A 257 6.94 -20.00 -8.46
N LEU A 258 6.29 -20.63 -9.43
CA LEU A 258 6.96 -21.36 -10.51
C LEU A 258 7.33 -20.40 -11.64
N ASN A 259 8.55 -19.86 -11.59
CA ASN A 259 9.09 -19.04 -12.67
C ASN A 259 9.54 -19.92 -13.85
N ARG A 260 8.60 -20.30 -14.72
CA ARG A 260 8.90 -21.00 -15.98
C ARG A 260 9.55 -20.03 -16.97
N GLN A 261 10.73 -20.37 -17.45
CA GLN A 261 11.36 -19.62 -18.56
C GLN A 261 10.77 -20.11 -19.89
N PRO A 262 10.63 -19.25 -20.90
CA PRO A 262 10.29 -19.67 -22.25
C PRO A 262 11.31 -20.70 -22.74
N VAL A 263 10.82 -21.83 -23.23
CA VAL A 263 11.67 -22.86 -23.84
C VAL A 263 11.81 -22.50 -25.32
N PRO A 264 13.04 -22.46 -25.87
CA PRO A 264 13.22 -22.20 -27.29
C PRO A 264 12.58 -23.32 -28.12
N LEU A 265 11.89 -22.94 -29.19
CA LEU A 265 11.35 -23.89 -30.15
C LEU A 265 12.50 -24.62 -30.88
N PRO A 266 12.26 -25.86 -31.36
CA PRO A 266 13.21 -26.54 -32.24
C PRO A 266 13.56 -25.66 -33.45
N LYS A 267 14.83 -25.74 -33.89
CA LYS A 267 15.33 -24.94 -35.03
C LYS A 267 14.59 -25.27 -36.33
N GLU A 268 14.15 -26.51 -36.48
CA GLU A 268 13.43 -26.98 -37.67
C GLU A 268 11.93 -26.70 -37.54
N MET A 269 11.39 -25.86 -38.43
CA MET A 269 9.95 -25.53 -38.47
C MET A 269 9.07 -26.74 -38.83
N SER A 270 9.63 -27.78 -39.44
CA SER A 270 8.93 -29.05 -39.72
C SER A 270 8.43 -29.72 -38.43
N GLN A 271 9.16 -29.56 -37.32
CA GLN A 271 8.84 -30.14 -36.02
C GLN A 271 7.80 -29.31 -35.24
N TRP A 272 7.44 -28.13 -35.74
CA TRP A 272 6.47 -27.26 -35.06
C TRP A 272 5.06 -27.85 -35.17
N PRO A 273 4.26 -27.76 -34.10
CA PRO A 273 2.89 -28.27 -34.13
C PRO A 273 1.99 -27.46 -35.06
N THR A 274 0.90 -28.09 -35.52
CA THR A 274 -0.23 -27.34 -36.08
C THR A 274 -1.02 -26.73 -34.92
N VAL A 275 -1.41 -25.46 -35.06
CA VAL A 275 -2.08 -24.67 -34.02
C VAL A 275 -3.42 -24.19 -34.53
N ASP A 276 -4.48 -24.53 -33.79
CA ASP A 276 -5.82 -24.00 -34.02
C ASP A 276 -6.10 -22.89 -32.99
N ILE A 277 -6.45 -21.70 -33.49
CA ILE A 277 -6.84 -20.56 -32.67
C ILE A 277 -8.35 -20.42 -32.73
N PHE A 278 -9.00 -20.58 -31.58
CA PHE A 278 -10.45 -20.41 -31.43
C PHE A 278 -10.78 -19.05 -30.84
N VAL A 279 -11.61 -18.28 -31.55
CA VAL A 279 -12.11 -16.98 -31.11
C VAL A 279 -13.63 -17.08 -30.91
N PRO A 280 -14.09 -17.38 -29.68
CA PRO A 280 -15.51 -17.44 -29.38
C PRO A 280 -16.13 -16.04 -29.26
N THR A 281 -17.34 -15.89 -29.78
CA THR A 281 -18.16 -14.68 -29.69
C THR A 281 -19.64 -15.04 -29.61
N TYR A 282 -20.39 -14.23 -28.87
CA TYR A 282 -21.83 -14.39 -28.73
C TYR A 282 -22.60 -13.14 -29.17
N ASN A 283 -22.40 -12.01 -28.49
CA ASN A 283 -23.11 -10.76 -28.75
C ASN A 283 -22.19 -9.54 -28.94
N GLU A 284 -20.87 -9.75 -28.96
CA GLU A 284 -19.90 -8.68 -29.16
C GLU A 284 -19.97 -8.13 -30.58
N ASP A 285 -19.82 -6.81 -30.75
CA ASP A 285 -19.79 -6.17 -32.07
C ASP A 285 -18.61 -6.69 -32.90
N LEU A 286 -18.84 -6.88 -34.20
CA LEU A 286 -17.83 -7.29 -35.17
C LEU A 286 -16.58 -6.40 -35.13
N ASN A 287 -16.72 -5.10 -34.87
CA ASN A 287 -15.58 -4.18 -34.77
C ASN A 287 -14.63 -4.50 -33.61
N VAL A 288 -15.11 -5.13 -32.54
CA VAL A 288 -14.26 -5.59 -31.43
C VAL A 288 -13.54 -6.88 -31.81
N VAL A 289 -14.24 -7.84 -32.40
CA VAL A 289 -13.69 -9.16 -32.76
C VAL A 289 -12.71 -9.08 -33.92
N LYS A 290 -12.93 -8.16 -34.88
CA LYS A 290 -12.03 -7.88 -36.01
C LYS A 290 -10.58 -7.71 -35.59
N ASN A 291 -10.33 -6.94 -34.53
CA ASN A 291 -8.98 -6.66 -34.06
C ASN A 291 -8.28 -7.94 -33.57
N THR A 292 -9.00 -8.80 -32.85
CA THR A 292 -8.47 -10.10 -32.41
C THR A 292 -8.13 -10.98 -33.59
N ILE A 293 -9.00 -11.06 -34.60
CA ILE A 293 -8.78 -11.89 -35.80
C ILE A 293 -7.59 -11.38 -36.63
N TYR A 294 -7.48 -10.08 -36.83
CA TYR A 294 -6.31 -9.51 -37.52
C TYR A 294 -5.01 -9.73 -36.73
N ALA A 295 -5.06 -9.62 -35.39
CA ALA A 295 -3.91 -9.94 -34.55
C ALA A 295 -3.52 -11.44 -34.66
N SER A 296 -4.49 -12.35 -34.67
CA SER A 296 -4.25 -13.79 -34.86
C SER A 296 -3.62 -14.10 -36.21
N LEU A 297 -4.07 -13.44 -37.29
CA LEU A 297 -3.46 -13.57 -38.61
C LEU A 297 -2.02 -13.06 -38.66
N GLY A 298 -1.69 -12.07 -37.83
CA GLY A 298 -0.36 -11.47 -37.70
C GLY A 298 0.64 -12.28 -36.87
N ILE A 299 0.24 -13.41 -36.28
CA ILE A 299 1.15 -14.27 -35.51
C ILE A 299 2.26 -14.81 -36.42
N ASP A 300 3.51 -14.74 -35.92
CA ASP A 300 4.70 -15.29 -36.56
C ASP A 300 4.75 -16.81 -36.40
N TRP A 301 3.93 -17.49 -37.21
CA TRP A 301 3.84 -18.94 -37.31
C TRP A 301 3.71 -19.35 -38.79
N PRO A 302 4.22 -20.53 -39.20
CA PRO A 302 4.01 -21.06 -40.54
C PRO A 302 2.52 -21.09 -40.88
N LYS A 303 2.14 -20.44 -42.00
CA LYS A 303 0.73 -20.24 -42.38
C LYS A 303 0.02 -21.55 -42.75
N ASP A 304 0.76 -22.56 -43.16
CA ASP A 304 0.28 -23.92 -43.42
C ASP A 304 -0.05 -24.70 -42.13
N LYS A 305 0.44 -24.24 -40.98
CA LYS A 305 0.26 -24.87 -39.66
C LYS A 305 -0.60 -24.03 -38.71
N LEU A 306 -1.21 -22.95 -39.20
CA LEU A 306 -2.01 -22.03 -38.39
C LEU A 306 -3.43 -21.98 -38.94
N ASN A 307 -4.39 -22.52 -38.19
CA ASN A 307 -5.80 -22.40 -38.53
C ASN A 307 -6.49 -21.50 -37.52
N ILE A 308 -7.33 -20.58 -38.00
CA ILE A 308 -8.05 -19.63 -37.16
C ILE A 308 -9.54 -19.87 -37.35
N TRP A 309 -10.28 -19.97 -36.25
CA TRP A 309 -11.70 -20.29 -36.19
C TRP A 309 -12.47 -19.22 -35.42
N ILE A 310 -13.50 -18.67 -36.04
CA ILE A 310 -14.51 -17.84 -35.38
C ILE A 310 -15.64 -18.77 -34.94
N LEU A 311 -15.88 -18.84 -33.62
CA LEU A 311 -16.99 -19.60 -33.04
C LEU A 311 -18.09 -18.60 -32.68
N ASP A 312 -19.17 -18.55 -33.45
CA ASP A 312 -20.22 -17.55 -33.31
C ASP A 312 -21.55 -18.16 -32.85
N ASP A 313 -21.75 -18.21 -31.54
CA ASP A 313 -22.99 -18.70 -30.91
C ASP A 313 -24.20 -17.79 -31.22
N GLY A 314 -23.97 -16.60 -31.76
CA GLY A 314 -25.02 -15.66 -32.17
C GLY A 314 -25.57 -15.91 -33.59
N GLY A 315 -24.93 -16.79 -34.38
CA GLY A 315 -25.37 -17.14 -35.73
C GLY A 315 -25.46 -15.94 -36.69
N ARG A 316 -24.56 -14.96 -36.55
CA ARG A 316 -24.64 -13.67 -37.23
C ARG A 316 -23.99 -13.74 -38.61
N GLU A 317 -24.77 -13.46 -39.64
CA GLU A 317 -24.31 -13.49 -41.04
C GLU A 317 -23.10 -12.55 -41.28
N SER A 318 -23.03 -11.42 -40.58
CA SER A 318 -21.92 -10.47 -40.68
C SER A 318 -20.57 -11.09 -40.32
N PHE A 319 -20.53 -11.98 -39.33
CA PHE A 319 -19.33 -12.72 -38.92
C PHE A 319 -18.97 -13.80 -39.94
N ARG A 320 -19.96 -14.50 -40.48
CA ARG A 320 -19.74 -15.47 -41.58
C ARG A 320 -19.14 -14.80 -42.82
N HIS A 321 -19.66 -13.64 -43.20
CA HIS A 321 -19.12 -12.86 -44.31
C HIS A 321 -17.71 -12.35 -44.02
N PHE A 322 -17.48 -11.84 -42.82
CA PHE A 322 -16.16 -11.38 -42.40
C PHE A 322 -15.12 -12.50 -42.39
N ALA A 323 -15.46 -13.68 -41.85
CA ALA A 323 -14.60 -14.85 -41.82
C ALA A 323 -14.15 -15.25 -43.23
N ARG A 324 -15.09 -15.33 -44.17
CA ARG A 324 -14.80 -15.61 -45.59
C ARG A 324 -13.93 -14.54 -46.23
N HIS A 325 -14.19 -13.27 -45.95
CA HIS A 325 -13.40 -12.16 -46.50
C HIS A 325 -11.95 -12.19 -46.04
N VAL A 326 -11.72 -12.55 -44.78
CA VAL A 326 -10.40 -12.54 -44.15
C VAL A 326 -9.67 -13.89 -44.28
N GLY A 327 -10.35 -14.92 -44.79
CA GLY A 327 -9.77 -16.25 -45.04
C GLY A 327 -9.61 -17.11 -43.79
N VAL A 328 -10.50 -16.94 -42.80
CA VAL A 328 -10.52 -17.74 -41.57
C VAL A 328 -11.77 -18.61 -41.51
N HIS A 329 -11.73 -19.68 -40.73
CA HIS A 329 -12.84 -20.61 -40.59
C HIS A 329 -13.95 -20.01 -39.72
N TYR A 330 -15.19 -20.41 -40.00
CA TYR A 330 -16.38 -19.98 -39.27
C TYR A 330 -17.23 -21.19 -38.91
N ILE A 331 -17.70 -21.22 -37.66
CA ILE A 331 -18.66 -22.18 -37.15
C ILE A 331 -19.67 -21.44 -36.27
N ALA A 332 -20.94 -21.84 -36.35
CA ALA A 332 -22.07 -21.24 -35.65
C ALA A 332 -23.04 -22.32 -35.19
#